data_AF-A0A7I8BT22-F1
#
_entry.id   AF-A0A7I8BT22-F1
#
_cell.length_a   1.000
_cell.length_b   1.000
_cell.length_c   1.000
_cell.angle_alpha   90.00
_cell.angle_beta   90.00
_cell.angle_gamma   90.00
#
_symmetry.space_group_name_H-M   'P 1'
#
loop_
_entity.id
_entity.type
_entity.pdbx_description
1 polymer ?
#
loop_
_entity_poly.entity_id
_entity_poly.type
_entity_poly.pdbx_seq_one_letter_code
_entity_poly.pdbx_strand_id
1 'polypeptide(L)'
;MKPFDNPFASLLWAVRFLCRHVLYLGIVVPLILVAAFYLGPRVIALCGVWFEPLTLVQPIGVSDDFRRQGYTDQTLQHLLVDTLSDVRKEAGSVTPANDTENVLAEFKLPDFTVPGTGLSVRPLIEFARTLLKRDSSVYGSVVGSPSSFAVMLTLRDPDGRTVALGNDVPPDTGAKPNVTNESLAMRHALRQAAATILQHQSPLLHASYLTQMEQKRCLTGDAPCQFDDVRERFAQIPAGSGRDASGASREEAAWALLALSKLDTYARDYEGSIRHARSIVDMSEELHAWKRVRPWAYYNWGVALSDMGCYQQAADVLRRAAELHKDYAPAHNALGRAWLALAQTPTLAGATSQGHGDYRAAAVRELRLAIEKNPGYQEAYVNLGDSLRLPSMKTGLVSTATLDEARDAYRTAVALNIDDAGRAYERLTTLRDSAFAKVAARITRSRAQCTSGMARSLLESWGCSDAQIEAGASRDARGMQPVAMHANASDKTCSKPELTLPAKGTARNVNKTNGTIDVKGTDDPIRSAIAQQQRG
;
A
#
# COMPACT_ATOMS: atom_id res chain seq x y z
N MET A 1 0.98 -7.66 -82.17
CA MET A 1 0.64 -6.24 -82.39
C MET A 1 0.76 -5.53 -81.03
N LYS A 2 1.68 -4.56 -80.93
CA LYS A 2 2.05 -3.90 -79.66
C LYS A 2 1.09 -2.73 -79.37
N PRO A 3 0.64 -2.50 -78.14
CA PRO A 3 -0.28 -1.41 -77.82
C PRO A 3 0.52 -0.14 -77.48
N PHE A 4 1.01 0.59 -78.49
CA PHE A 4 1.61 1.92 -78.29
C PHE A 4 1.39 2.91 -79.45
N ASP A 5 0.30 2.79 -80.22
CA ASP A 5 0.02 3.69 -81.36
C ASP A 5 -1.20 4.61 -81.14
N ASN A 6 -1.56 4.95 -79.89
CA ASN A 6 -2.58 5.96 -79.62
C ASN A 6 -2.03 7.11 -78.75
N PRO A 7 -1.74 8.30 -79.32
CA PRO A 7 -1.14 9.42 -78.60
C PRO A 7 -2.02 9.93 -77.45
N PHE A 8 -3.35 9.76 -77.55
CA PHE A 8 -4.27 10.08 -76.45
C PHE A 8 -4.12 9.15 -75.25
N ALA A 9 -3.82 7.87 -75.46
CA ALA A 9 -3.63 6.91 -74.38
C ALA A 9 -2.33 7.17 -73.61
N SER A 10 -1.26 7.54 -74.32
CA SER A 10 0.03 7.92 -73.72
C SER A 10 -0.08 9.22 -72.90
N LEU A 11 -0.84 10.20 -73.39
CA LEU A 11 -1.12 11.44 -72.66
C LEU A 11 -1.97 11.19 -71.41
N LEU A 12 -3.00 10.35 -71.52
CA LEU A 12 -3.84 9.99 -70.37
C LEU A 12 -3.06 9.22 -69.30
N TRP A 13 -2.14 8.34 -69.72
CA TRP A 13 -1.25 7.61 -68.82
C TRP A 13 -0.25 8.55 -68.14
N ALA A 14 0.37 9.47 -68.88
CA ALA A 14 1.29 10.46 -68.33
C ALA A 14 0.60 11.41 -67.33
N VAL A 15 -0.61 11.89 -67.64
CA VAL A 15 -1.40 12.74 -66.73
C VAL A 15 -1.83 11.96 -65.48
N ARG A 16 -2.26 10.71 -65.63
CA ARG A 16 -2.58 9.84 -64.47
C ARG A 16 -1.34 9.54 -63.62
N PHE A 17 -0.19 9.33 -64.24
CA PHE A 17 1.07 9.09 -63.56
C PHE A 17 1.52 10.33 -62.77
N LEU A 18 1.48 11.51 -63.41
CA LEU A 18 1.83 12.79 -62.77
C LEU A 18 0.85 13.14 -61.64
N CYS A 19 -0.46 13.05 -61.86
CA CYS A 19 -1.45 13.31 -60.82
C CYS A 19 -1.31 12.34 -59.64
N ARG A 20 -1.05 11.05 -59.90
CA ARG A 20 -0.87 10.06 -58.83
C ARG A 20 0.41 10.33 -58.04
N HIS A 21 1.51 10.71 -58.69
CA HIS A 21 2.78 10.99 -58.00
C HIS A 21 2.75 12.34 -57.26
N VAL A 22 2.14 13.38 -57.83
CA VAL A 22 1.96 14.68 -57.16
C VAL A 22 1.02 14.57 -55.96
N LEU A 23 -0.06 13.78 -56.07
CA LEU A 23 -0.94 13.51 -54.92
C LEU A 23 -0.21 12.71 -53.82
N TYR A 24 0.61 11.72 -54.19
CA TYR A 24 1.32 10.89 -53.23
C TYR A 24 2.46 11.63 -52.53
N LEU A 25 3.34 12.31 -53.29
CA LEU A 25 4.48 13.05 -52.74
C LEU A 25 4.09 14.41 -52.15
N GLY A 26 3.08 15.09 -52.70
CA GLY A 26 2.66 16.43 -52.28
C GLY A 26 1.60 16.47 -51.18
N ILE A 27 0.81 15.40 -51.00
CA ILE A 27 -0.29 15.39 -50.02
C ILE A 27 -0.18 14.20 -49.07
N VAL A 28 -0.01 12.98 -49.58
CA VAL A 28 0.00 11.77 -48.74
C VAL A 28 1.25 11.68 -47.86
N VAL A 29 2.45 11.90 -48.42
CA VAL A 29 3.71 11.87 -47.63
C VAL A 29 3.75 12.94 -46.54
N PRO A 30 3.39 14.22 -46.79
CA PRO A 30 3.29 15.22 -45.73
C PRO A 30 2.24 14.87 -44.68
N LEU A 31 1.08 14.32 -45.07
CA LEU A 31 0.06 13.86 -44.10
C LEU A 31 0.56 12.70 -43.24
N ILE A 32 1.32 11.76 -43.81
CA ILE A 32 1.95 10.67 -43.04
C ILE A 32 3.01 11.21 -42.10
N LEU A 33 3.82 12.19 -42.52
CA LEU A 33 4.84 12.81 -41.66
C LEU A 33 4.21 13.65 -40.55
N VAL A 34 3.15 14.40 -40.83
CA VAL A 34 2.38 15.14 -39.82
C VAL A 34 1.66 14.18 -38.88
N ALA A 35 1.04 13.12 -39.41
CA ALA A 35 0.47 12.05 -38.60
C ALA A 35 1.54 11.39 -37.72
N ALA A 36 2.73 11.08 -38.24
CA ALA A 36 3.83 10.52 -37.47
C ALA A 36 4.38 11.52 -36.43
N PHE A 37 4.36 12.82 -36.70
CA PHE A 37 4.83 13.85 -35.76
C PHE A 37 3.83 14.15 -34.64
N TYR A 38 2.52 14.04 -34.91
CA TYR A 38 1.46 14.31 -33.93
C TYR A 38 0.92 13.05 -33.23
N LEU A 39 0.81 11.94 -33.96
CA LEU A 39 0.46 10.63 -33.39
C LEU A 39 1.69 9.92 -32.87
N GLY A 40 2.90 10.13 -33.40
CA GLY A 40 4.12 9.47 -32.90
C GLY A 40 4.35 9.66 -31.41
N PRO A 41 4.31 10.89 -30.86
CA PRO A 41 4.43 11.11 -29.42
C PRO A 41 3.28 10.48 -28.62
N ARG A 42 2.06 10.45 -29.17
CA ARG A 42 0.90 9.80 -28.53
C ARG A 42 0.96 8.28 -28.59
N VAL A 43 1.48 7.71 -29.68
CA VAL A 43 1.74 6.28 -29.89
C VAL A 43 2.94 5.87 -29.06
N ILE A 44 3.98 6.69 -28.92
CA ILE A 44 5.12 6.45 -28.01
C ILE A 44 4.67 6.56 -26.55
N ALA A 45 3.75 7.47 -26.20
CA ALA A 45 3.15 7.51 -24.88
C ALA A 45 2.23 6.30 -24.62
N LEU A 46 1.44 5.88 -25.61
CA LEU A 46 0.67 4.63 -25.57
C LEU A 46 1.57 3.39 -25.51
N CYS A 47 2.70 3.37 -26.22
CA CYS A 47 3.71 2.32 -26.19
C CYS A 47 4.59 2.40 -24.93
N GLY A 48 4.70 3.56 -24.29
CA GLY A 48 5.37 3.72 -23.00
C GLY A 48 4.69 2.87 -21.92
N VAL A 49 3.37 2.69 -22.04
CA VAL A 49 2.57 1.76 -21.22
C VAL A 49 2.77 0.28 -21.63
N TRP A 50 3.38 0.00 -22.79
CA TRP A 50 3.59 -1.36 -23.33
C TRP A 50 5.01 -1.88 -23.14
N PHE A 51 5.93 -0.99 -22.77
CA PHE A 51 7.35 -1.28 -22.60
C PHE A 51 7.78 -0.98 -21.17
N GLU A 52 7.08 -1.58 -20.22
CA GLU A 52 7.54 -1.60 -18.85
C GLU A 52 8.70 -2.59 -18.71
N PRO A 53 9.77 -2.24 -17.96
CA PRO A 53 11.00 -3.01 -17.94
C PRO A 53 10.79 -4.37 -17.26
N LEU A 54 11.18 -5.44 -17.95
CA LEU A 54 11.12 -6.80 -17.41
C LEU A 54 12.48 -7.12 -16.80
N THR A 55 12.54 -7.81 -15.66
CA THR A 55 13.80 -8.40 -15.17
C THR A 55 13.91 -9.84 -15.66
N LEU A 56 14.80 -10.06 -16.61
CA LEU A 56 15.06 -11.38 -17.19
C LEU A 56 16.02 -12.16 -16.28
N VAL A 57 15.53 -13.22 -15.65
CA VAL A 57 16.39 -14.17 -14.95
C VAL A 57 16.95 -15.16 -15.98
N GLN A 58 18.27 -15.23 -16.13
CA GLN A 58 18.96 -16.20 -16.97
C GLN A 58 19.10 -17.56 -16.26
N PRO A 59 19.38 -18.67 -16.99
CA PRO A 59 19.75 -19.93 -16.36
C PRO A 59 20.88 -19.73 -15.34
N ILE A 60 20.68 -20.21 -14.11
CA ILE A 60 21.62 -20.00 -13.00
C ILE A 60 22.51 -21.23 -12.91
N GLY A 61 23.81 -21.09 -13.19
CA GLY A 61 24.71 -22.24 -13.22
C GLY A 61 24.77 -22.97 -11.88
N VAL A 62 24.74 -24.31 -11.89
CA VAL A 62 24.91 -25.14 -10.68
C VAL A 62 26.18 -25.98 -10.73
N SER A 63 26.80 -26.21 -9.56
CA SER A 63 27.92 -27.15 -9.43
C SER A 63 27.48 -28.60 -9.66
N ASP A 64 28.43 -29.47 -9.99
CA ASP A 64 28.14 -30.90 -10.23
C ASP A 64 27.59 -31.62 -8.99
N ASP A 65 27.91 -31.13 -7.79
CA ASP A 65 27.35 -31.66 -6.54
C ASP A 65 25.85 -31.38 -6.43
N PHE A 66 25.40 -30.17 -6.79
CA PHE A 66 23.98 -29.83 -6.85
C PHE A 66 23.27 -30.56 -8.00
N ARG A 67 23.92 -30.76 -9.15
CA ARG A 67 23.36 -31.57 -10.24
C ARG A 67 23.08 -33.01 -9.84
N ARG A 68 23.99 -33.61 -9.06
CA ARG A 68 23.79 -34.96 -8.50
C ARG A 68 22.60 -35.05 -7.55
N GLN A 69 22.19 -33.93 -6.95
CA GLN A 69 20.99 -33.81 -6.13
C GLN A 69 19.72 -33.47 -6.94
N GLY A 70 19.81 -33.37 -8.26
CA GLY A 70 18.66 -33.10 -9.14
C GLY A 70 18.40 -31.62 -9.44
N TYR A 71 19.28 -30.71 -8.99
CA TYR A 71 19.19 -29.31 -9.40
C TYR A 71 19.69 -29.13 -10.84
N THR A 72 18.98 -28.32 -11.61
CA THR A 72 19.40 -27.89 -12.95
C THR A 72 19.47 -26.37 -13.02
N ASP A 73 20.19 -25.85 -14.02
CA ASP A 73 20.29 -24.40 -14.23
C ASP A 73 18.91 -23.74 -14.41
N GLN A 74 17.98 -24.46 -15.07
CA GLN A 74 16.59 -24.05 -15.25
C GLN A 74 15.79 -24.13 -13.94
N THR A 75 16.02 -25.15 -13.11
CA THR A 75 15.33 -25.28 -11.83
C THR A 75 15.58 -24.09 -10.92
N LEU A 76 16.84 -23.64 -10.81
CA LEU A 76 17.16 -22.46 -9.99
C LEU A 76 16.66 -21.15 -10.61
N GLN A 77 16.71 -21.03 -11.93
CA GLN A 77 16.10 -19.91 -12.64
C GLN A 77 14.60 -19.79 -12.30
N HIS A 78 13.84 -20.88 -12.43
CA HIS A 78 12.41 -20.90 -12.09
C HIS A 78 12.17 -20.60 -10.61
N LEU A 79 12.97 -21.19 -9.71
CA LEU A 79 12.83 -20.94 -8.27
C LEU A 79 13.05 -19.46 -7.91
N LEU A 80 14.01 -18.78 -8.54
CA LEU A 80 14.22 -17.35 -8.34
C LEU A 80 13.07 -16.51 -8.93
N VAL A 81 12.57 -16.87 -10.11
CA VAL A 81 11.40 -16.20 -10.72
C VAL A 81 10.17 -16.32 -9.82
N ASP A 82 9.89 -17.50 -9.30
CA ASP A 82 8.78 -17.74 -8.37
C ASP A 82 8.99 -16.95 -7.07
N THR A 83 10.20 -16.95 -6.53
CA THR A 83 10.53 -16.19 -5.31
C THR A 83 10.38 -14.68 -5.49
N LEU A 84 10.75 -14.14 -6.66
CA LEU A 84 10.51 -12.73 -7.01
C LEU A 84 9.01 -12.42 -7.05
N SER A 85 8.20 -13.33 -7.63
CA SER A 85 6.74 -13.21 -7.65
C SER A 85 6.17 -13.19 -6.22
N ASP A 86 6.62 -14.09 -5.35
CA ASP A 86 6.18 -14.18 -3.96
C ASP A 86 6.54 -12.93 -3.15
N VAL A 87 7.80 -12.47 -3.22
CA VAL A 87 8.26 -11.28 -2.50
C VAL A 87 7.47 -10.04 -2.95
N ARG A 88 7.17 -9.90 -4.25
CA ARG A 88 6.34 -8.81 -4.77
C ARG A 88 4.89 -8.91 -4.31
N LYS A 89 4.31 -10.10 -4.32
CA LYS A 89 2.95 -10.32 -3.80
C LYS A 89 2.86 -9.96 -2.32
N GLU A 90 3.87 -10.31 -1.54
CA GLU A 90 3.96 -9.93 -0.13
C GLU A 90 4.21 -8.43 0.08
N ALA A 91 4.92 -7.76 -0.82
CA ALA A 91 5.09 -6.31 -0.80
C ALA A 91 3.77 -5.54 -1.03
N GLY A 92 2.90 -6.09 -1.88
CA GLY A 92 1.66 -5.46 -2.32
C GLY A 92 0.52 -5.40 -1.30
N SER A 93 0.68 -6.01 -0.12
CA SER A 93 -0.37 -6.03 0.91
C SER A 93 -0.47 -4.74 1.73
N VAL A 94 0.55 -3.88 1.70
CA VAL A 94 0.63 -2.67 2.55
C VAL A 94 0.12 -1.41 1.81
N THR A 95 0.16 -1.40 0.48
CA THR A 95 -0.44 -0.40 -0.42
C THR A 95 -1.79 -0.90 -0.98
N PRO A 96 -2.78 -0.04 -1.29
CA PRO A 96 -4.06 -0.49 -1.85
C PRO A 96 -3.88 -1.32 -3.13
N ALA A 97 -4.66 -2.39 -3.30
CA ALA A 97 -4.45 -3.36 -4.39
C ALA A 97 -4.46 -2.74 -5.80
N ASN A 98 -5.41 -1.84 -6.10
CA ASN A 98 -5.49 -1.15 -7.40
C ASN A 98 -4.30 -0.21 -7.66
N ASP A 99 -3.66 0.31 -6.61
CA ASP A 99 -2.50 1.19 -6.71
C ASP A 99 -1.20 0.40 -6.75
N THR A 100 -1.17 -0.73 -6.06
CA THR A 100 -0.13 -1.73 -6.20
C THR A 100 -0.10 -2.24 -7.63
N GLU A 101 -1.24 -2.49 -8.30
CA GLU A 101 -1.27 -2.84 -9.72
C GLU A 101 -0.80 -1.72 -10.66
N ASN A 102 -0.93 -0.44 -10.29
CA ASN A 102 -0.41 0.70 -11.07
C ASN A 102 1.08 0.95 -10.83
N VAL A 103 1.59 0.67 -9.63
CA VAL A 103 3.03 0.65 -9.31
C VAL A 103 3.69 -0.60 -9.89
N LEU A 104 2.95 -1.72 -9.96
CA LEU A 104 3.31 -3.00 -10.58
C LEU A 104 2.82 -3.10 -12.03
N ALA A 105 2.51 -1.97 -12.70
CA ALA A 105 2.07 -1.99 -14.09
C ALA A 105 3.13 -2.64 -15.02
N GLU A 106 4.29 -3.00 -14.48
CA GLU A 106 5.37 -3.72 -15.14
C GLU A 106 4.95 -5.06 -15.78
N PHE A 107 3.77 -5.61 -15.48
CA PHE A 107 3.45 -6.99 -15.83
C PHE A 107 2.02 -7.30 -16.31
N LYS A 108 1.33 -6.39 -17.01
CA LYS A 108 0.12 -6.77 -17.77
C LYS A 108 0.22 -6.38 -19.25
N LEU A 109 0.72 -7.30 -20.07
CA LEU A 109 0.47 -7.27 -21.51
C LEU A 109 -0.85 -8.02 -21.80
N PRO A 110 -1.91 -7.36 -22.27
CA PRO A 110 -2.96 -8.08 -22.98
C PRO A 110 -2.38 -8.60 -24.30
N ASP A 111 -2.46 -9.91 -24.54
CA ASP A 111 -2.13 -10.51 -25.83
C ASP A 111 -3.30 -10.26 -26.77
N PHE A 112 -3.15 -9.33 -27.71
CA PHE A 112 -4.13 -9.11 -28.77
C PHE A 112 -3.48 -9.45 -30.12
N THR A 113 -4.28 -9.98 -31.03
CA THR A 113 -3.87 -10.27 -32.40
C THR A 113 -3.99 -9.02 -33.26
N VAL A 114 -2.97 -8.70 -34.07
CA VAL A 114 -3.07 -7.58 -35.03
C VAL A 114 -4.19 -7.88 -36.03
N PRO A 115 -5.24 -7.04 -36.11
CA PRO A 115 -6.39 -7.29 -36.98
C PRO A 115 -5.96 -7.52 -38.43
N GLY A 116 -6.45 -8.60 -39.04
CA GLY A 116 -6.18 -8.95 -40.44
C GLY A 116 -4.87 -9.70 -40.71
N THR A 117 -4.04 -9.97 -39.69
CA THR A 117 -2.78 -10.72 -39.88
C THR A 117 -2.74 -12.07 -39.16
N GLY A 118 -3.57 -12.27 -38.14
CA GLY A 118 -3.56 -13.48 -37.29
C GLY A 118 -2.32 -13.61 -36.39
N LEU A 119 -1.41 -12.62 -36.41
CA LEU A 119 -0.18 -12.63 -35.62
C LEU A 119 -0.45 -12.04 -34.22
N SER A 120 -0.03 -12.78 -33.19
CA SER A 120 0.13 -12.24 -31.83
C SER A 120 1.24 -11.18 -31.84
N VAL A 121 1.05 -10.09 -31.10
CA VAL A 121 2.04 -9.01 -31.01
C VAL A 121 3.18 -9.38 -30.05
N ARG A 122 3.01 -10.43 -29.24
CA ARG A 122 3.97 -10.87 -28.22
C ARG A 122 5.38 -11.16 -28.75
N PRO A 123 5.59 -11.92 -29.85
CA PRO A 123 6.93 -12.19 -30.37
C PRO A 123 7.62 -10.94 -30.94
N LEU A 124 6.83 -9.99 -31.48
CA LEU A 124 7.35 -8.73 -32.02
C LEU A 124 7.81 -7.79 -30.90
N ILE A 125 7.09 -7.77 -29.78
CA ILE A 125 7.48 -7.03 -28.57
C ILE A 125 8.75 -7.64 -27.96
N GLU A 126 8.82 -8.97 -27.83
CA GLU A 126 10.00 -9.68 -27.30
C GLU A 126 11.24 -9.43 -28.19
N PHE A 127 11.09 -9.47 -29.51
CA PHE A 127 12.17 -9.15 -30.45
C PHE A 127 12.62 -7.68 -30.35
N ALA A 128 11.68 -6.73 -30.29
CA ALA A 128 12.00 -5.30 -30.15
C ALA A 128 12.70 -4.99 -28.82
N ARG A 129 12.31 -5.64 -27.71
CA ARG A 129 12.94 -5.48 -26.39
C ARG A 129 14.40 -5.95 -26.39
N THR A 130 14.65 -7.10 -27.00
CA THR A 130 16.01 -7.68 -27.13
C THR A 130 16.94 -6.75 -27.90
N LEU A 131 16.44 -6.06 -28.94
CA LEU A 131 17.20 -5.09 -29.73
C LEU A 131 17.48 -3.77 -28.99
N LEU A 132 16.60 -3.37 -28.06
CA LEU A 132 16.67 -2.06 -27.38
C LEU A 132 17.46 -2.08 -26.05
N LYS A 133 17.93 -3.25 -25.57
CA LYS A 133 18.66 -3.41 -24.29
C LYS A 133 17.95 -2.72 -23.10
N ARG A 134 16.62 -2.79 -23.05
CA ARG A 134 15.80 -2.06 -22.05
C ARG A 134 15.51 -2.85 -20.78
N ASP A 135 15.89 -4.12 -20.73
CA ASP A 135 15.53 -5.03 -19.64
C ASP A 135 16.72 -5.26 -18.71
N SER A 136 16.48 -5.22 -17.39
CA SER A 136 17.48 -5.69 -16.42
C SER A 136 17.61 -7.21 -16.54
N SER A 137 18.80 -7.75 -16.25
CA SER A 137 19.03 -9.20 -16.28
C SER A 137 19.69 -9.69 -15.00
N VAL A 138 19.26 -10.84 -14.51
CA VAL A 138 19.87 -11.52 -13.38
C VAL A 138 20.58 -12.76 -13.89
N TYR A 139 21.86 -12.91 -13.55
CA TYR A 139 22.67 -14.05 -13.95
C TYR A 139 23.65 -14.40 -12.84
N GLY A 140 24.20 -15.61 -12.88
CA GLY A 140 25.17 -16.06 -11.90
C GLY A 140 25.21 -17.57 -11.73
N SER A 141 25.75 -18.01 -10.61
CA SER A 141 25.92 -19.43 -10.31
C SER A 141 25.85 -19.73 -8.82
N VAL A 142 25.39 -20.93 -8.50
CA VAL A 142 25.54 -21.55 -7.19
C VAL A 142 26.76 -22.46 -7.21
N VAL A 143 27.72 -22.17 -6.34
CA VAL A 143 29.00 -22.89 -6.25
C VAL A 143 29.16 -23.56 -4.89
N GLY A 144 29.97 -24.61 -4.83
CA GLY A 144 30.20 -25.39 -3.61
C GLY A 144 29.35 -26.66 -3.56
N SER A 145 29.14 -27.15 -2.34
CA SER A 145 28.39 -28.38 -2.07
C SER A 145 27.10 -28.07 -1.31
N PRO A 146 26.10 -28.96 -1.36
CA PRO A 146 24.93 -28.97 -0.48
C PRO A 146 25.17 -28.59 1.00
N SER A 147 26.32 -28.99 1.54
CA SER A 147 26.71 -28.74 2.94
C SER A 147 27.33 -27.37 3.18
N SER A 148 27.81 -26.72 2.12
CA SER A 148 28.50 -25.43 2.15
C SER A 148 28.54 -24.87 0.73
N PHE A 149 27.67 -23.90 0.44
CA PHE A 149 27.53 -23.29 -0.88
C PHE A 149 27.46 -21.77 -0.81
N ALA A 150 27.73 -21.13 -1.94
CA ALA A 150 27.55 -19.70 -2.15
C ALA A 150 26.64 -19.45 -3.36
N VAL A 151 25.76 -18.47 -3.25
CA VAL A 151 24.81 -18.07 -4.30
C VAL A 151 25.29 -16.77 -4.91
N MET A 152 26.10 -16.87 -5.97
CA MET A 152 26.72 -15.72 -6.61
C MET A 152 25.83 -15.21 -7.74
N LEU A 153 24.90 -14.32 -7.41
CA LEU A 153 23.99 -13.70 -8.38
C LEU A 153 24.35 -12.23 -8.60
N THR A 154 24.15 -11.76 -9.83
CA THR A 154 24.36 -10.37 -10.24
C THR A 154 23.14 -9.87 -10.97
N LEU A 155 22.61 -8.72 -10.54
CA LEU A 155 21.65 -7.93 -11.32
C LEU A 155 22.42 -6.97 -12.22
N ARG A 156 22.06 -6.91 -13.49
CA ARG A 156 22.59 -5.96 -14.46
C ARG A 156 21.46 -5.09 -15.00
N ASP A 157 21.63 -3.79 -14.89
CA ASP A 157 20.69 -2.80 -15.41
C ASP A 157 20.81 -2.61 -16.93
N PRO A 158 19.79 -2.03 -17.57
CA PRO A 158 19.81 -1.67 -19.00
C PRO A 158 21.01 -0.80 -19.40
N ASP A 159 21.42 0.09 -18.49
CA ASP A 159 22.58 0.99 -18.67
C ASP A 159 23.93 0.29 -18.42
N GLY A 160 23.92 -0.99 -18.04
CA GLY A 160 25.09 -1.81 -17.81
C GLY A 160 25.66 -1.76 -16.40
N ARG A 161 25.08 -0.98 -15.47
CA ARG A 161 25.45 -1.05 -14.05
C ARG A 161 25.15 -2.43 -13.50
N THR A 162 25.95 -2.89 -12.54
CA THR A 162 25.79 -4.20 -11.91
C THR A 162 25.68 -4.06 -10.40
N VAL A 163 24.81 -4.88 -9.82
CA VAL A 163 24.59 -4.99 -8.38
C VAL A 163 24.79 -6.45 -8.02
N ALA A 164 25.75 -6.71 -7.13
CA ALA A 164 25.92 -8.04 -6.56
C ALA A 164 24.73 -8.34 -5.65
N LEU A 165 24.04 -9.43 -5.93
CA LEU A 165 22.97 -9.96 -5.10
C LEU A 165 23.61 -10.99 -4.15
N GLY A 166 24.48 -10.49 -3.26
CA GLY A 166 25.25 -11.36 -2.36
C GLY A 166 24.41 -11.90 -1.20
N ASN A 167 24.94 -12.66 -0.24
CA ASN A 167 25.93 -13.76 -0.20
C ASN A 167 26.21 -13.89 1.31
N ASP A 168 25.39 -14.65 2.05
CA ASP A 168 25.74 -15.18 3.37
C ASP A 168 24.66 -16.20 3.76
N VAL A 169 24.85 -17.44 3.28
CA VAL A 169 24.29 -18.57 4.02
C VAL A 169 25.22 -18.75 5.21
N PRO A 170 24.76 -18.57 6.47
CA PRO A 170 25.62 -18.76 7.63
C PRO A 170 26.28 -20.14 7.53
N PRO A 171 27.59 -20.27 7.80
CA PRO A 171 28.21 -21.58 7.89
C PRO A 171 27.47 -22.39 8.96
N ASP A 172 26.92 -23.55 8.57
CA ASP A 172 26.12 -24.41 9.45
C ASP A 172 26.87 -24.71 10.76
N THR A 173 26.13 -24.65 11.87
CA THR A 173 26.54 -24.90 13.26
C THR A 173 26.98 -26.34 13.58
N GLY A 174 27.52 -27.08 12.60
CA GLY A 174 28.04 -28.44 12.79
C GLY A 174 26.98 -29.54 12.78
N ALA A 175 25.75 -29.27 12.35
CA ALA A 175 24.75 -30.30 12.11
C ALA A 175 24.96 -30.98 10.75
N LYS A 176 24.67 -32.29 10.63
CA LYS A 176 24.69 -32.96 9.32
C LYS A 176 23.57 -32.37 8.45
N PRO A 177 23.84 -31.89 7.24
CA PRO A 177 22.81 -31.36 6.36
C PRO A 177 21.86 -32.49 5.95
N ASN A 178 20.56 -32.29 6.18
CA ASN A 178 19.51 -33.07 5.55
C ASN A 178 18.90 -32.25 4.40
N VAL A 179 18.21 -32.92 3.46
CA VAL A 179 17.62 -32.29 2.26
C VAL A 179 16.68 -31.13 2.60
N THR A 180 16.00 -31.20 3.75
CA THR A 180 15.15 -30.12 4.28
C THR A 180 15.92 -28.86 4.68
N ASN A 181 17.11 -28.98 5.27
CA ASN A 181 17.95 -27.86 5.67
C ASN A 181 18.59 -27.18 4.45
N GLU A 182 19.07 -27.97 3.48
CA GLU A 182 19.63 -27.47 2.22
C GLU A 182 18.58 -26.69 1.40
N SER A 183 17.40 -27.27 1.21
CA SER A 183 16.31 -26.62 0.49
C SER A 183 15.80 -25.36 1.20
N LEU A 184 15.89 -25.30 2.53
CA LEU A 184 15.56 -24.09 3.31
C LEU A 184 16.64 -23.01 3.12
N ALA A 185 17.91 -23.35 3.19
CA ALA A 185 19.03 -22.43 2.97
C ALA A 185 19.02 -21.84 1.56
N MET A 186 18.78 -22.67 0.54
CA MET A 186 18.66 -22.21 -0.86
C MET A 186 17.49 -21.24 -1.03
N ARG A 187 16.31 -21.57 -0.47
CA ARG A 187 15.14 -20.68 -0.50
C ARG A 187 15.41 -19.36 0.20
N HIS A 188 16.09 -19.38 1.34
CA HIS A 188 16.46 -18.17 2.07
C HIS A 188 17.39 -17.27 1.24
N ALA A 189 18.44 -17.84 0.64
CA ALA A 189 19.37 -17.10 -0.21
C ALA A 189 18.69 -16.48 -1.44
N LEU A 190 17.86 -17.24 -2.15
CA LEU A 190 17.10 -16.73 -3.29
C LEU A 190 16.10 -15.64 -2.88
N ARG A 191 15.52 -15.75 -1.68
CA ARG A 191 14.62 -14.73 -1.14
C ARG A 191 15.34 -13.44 -0.77
N GLN A 192 16.56 -13.52 -0.23
CA GLN A 192 17.42 -12.35 -0.03
C GLN A 192 17.76 -11.68 -1.37
N ALA A 193 18.19 -12.46 -2.36
CA ALA A 193 18.46 -11.94 -3.70
C ALA A 193 17.22 -11.27 -4.32
N ALA A 194 16.03 -11.88 -4.19
CA ALA A 194 14.78 -11.31 -4.64
C ALA A 194 14.42 -10.00 -3.92
N ALA A 195 14.66 -9.90 -2.60
CA ALA A 195 14.45 -8.66 -1.85
C ALA A 195 15.42 -7.55 -2.29
N THR A 196 16.69 -7.86 -2.56
CA THR A 196 17.66 -6.90 -3.10
C THR A 196 17.28 -6.43 -4.51
N ILE A 197 16.82 -7.34 -5.36
CA ILE A 197 16.27 -6.97 -6.68
C ILE A 197 15.08 -6.02 -6.52
N LEU A 198 14.14 -6.34 -5.61
CA LEU A 198 12.98 -5.50 -5.33
C LEU A 198 13.39 -4.12 -4.81
N GLN A 199 14.40 -4.04 -3.92
CA GLN A 199 14.93 -2.77 -3.42
C GLN A 199 15.45 -1.87 -4.54
N HIS A 200 16.16 -2.47 -5.49
CA HIS A 200 16.74 -1.75 -6.62
C HIS A 200 15.67 -1.27 -7.61
N GLN A 201 14.64 -2.09 -7.84
CA GLN A 201 13.52 -1.77 -8.73
C GLN A 201 12.55 -0.74 -8.13
N SER A 202 12.14 -0.95 -6.88
CA SER A 202 11.17 -0.10 -6.19
C SER A 202 11.50 -0.04 -4.70
N PRO A 203 12.18 1.02 -4.24
CA PRO A 203 12.41 1.25 -2.81
C PRO A 203 11.12 1.28 -2.00
N LEU A 204 10.02 1.76 -2.60
CA LEU A 204 8.69 1.79 -1.98
C LEU A 204 8.16 0.37 -1.71
N LEU A 205 8.13 -0.50 -2.73
CA LEU A 205 7.65 -1.87 -2.55
C LEU A 205 8.55 -2.67 -1.61
N HIS A 206 9.86 -2.43 -1.65
CA HIS A 206 10.76 -3.07 -0.70
C HIS A 206 10.50 -2.65 0.75
N ALA A 207 10.27 -1.36 1.01
CA ALA A 207 9.89 -0.89 2.34
C ALA A 207 8.53 -1.49 2.79
N SER A 208 7.57 -1.62 1.88
CA SER A 208 6.31 -2.32 2.13
C SER A 208 6.51 -3.81 2.46
N TYR A 209 7.37 -4.52 1.72
CA TYR A 209 7.73 -5.91 2.00
C TYR A 209 8.29 -6.07 3.42
N LEU A 210 9.22 -5.19 3.82
CA LEU A 210 9.80 -5.24 5.16
C LEU A 210 8.79 -4.94 6.26
N THR A 211 7.86 -4.01 6.00
CA THR A 211 6.72 -3.77 6.90
C THR A 211 5.93 -5.05 7.14
N GLN A 212 5.61 -5.79 6.07
CA GLN A 212 4.84 -7.02 6.16
C GLN A 212 5.60 -8.13 6.89
N MET A 213 6.92 -8.21 6.71
CA MET A 213 7.77 -9.15 7.43
C MET A 213 7.80 -8.86 8.92
N GLU A 214 7.96 -7.58 9.27
CA GLU A 214 7.95 -7.15 10.66
C GLU A 214 6.60 -7.40 11.34
N GLN A 215 5.50 -7.08 10.65
CA GLN A 215 4.16 -7.39 11.14
C GLN A 215 3.96 -8.90 11.38
N LYS A 216 4.37 -9.76 10.43
CA LYS A 216 4.27 -11.22 10.62
C LYS A 216 5.11 -11.67 11.83
N ARG A 217 6.32 -11.13 11.98
CA ARG A 217 7.24 -11.45 13.09
C ARG A 217 6.63 -11.10 14.44
N CYS A 218 6.13 -9.88 14.62
CA CYS A 218 5.61 -9.44 15.92
C CYS A 218 4.19 -9.95 16.21
N LEU A 219 3.40 -10.31 15.19
CA LEU A 219 2.07 -10.91 15.39
C LEU A 219 2.12 -12.39 15.80
N THR A 220 3.20 -13.10 15.42
CA THR A 220 3.36 -14.54 15.69
C THR A 220 4.39 -14.85 16.76
N GLY A 221 5.24 -13.88 17.12
CA GLY A 221 6.29 -14.04 18.10
C GLY A 221 6.03 -13.31 19.43
N ASP A 222 6.86 -13.59 20.42
CA ASP A 222 6.81 -12.98 21.76
C ASP A 222 7.56 -11.62 21.85
N ALA A 223 7.98 -11.06 20.73
CA ALA A 223 8.77 -9.82 20.67
C ALA A 223 7.93 -8.62 20.19
N PRO A 224 8.16 -7.41 20.72
CA PRO A 224 7.46 -6.21 20.28
C PRO A 224 7.78 -5.89 18.81
N CYS A 225 6.82 -5.25 18.14
CA CYS A 225 7.04 -4.76 16.78
C CYS A 225 8.09 -3.64 16.77
N GLN A 226 9.01 -3.68 15.80
CA GLN A 226 10.10 -2.73 15.61
C GLN A 226 10.07 -2.18 14.18
N PHE A 227 9.53 -0.98 14.00
CA PHE A 227 9.38 -0.36 12.69
C PHE A 227 10.43 0.71 12.36
N ASP A 228 11.45 0.90 13.20
CA ASP A 228 12.42 2.01 13.05
C ASP A 228 13.17 1.94 11.71
N ASP A 229 13.76 0.78 11.37
CA ASP A 229 14.43 0.57 10.08
C ASP A 229 13.48 0.73 8.88
N VAL A 230 12.22 0.32 9.05
CA VAL A 230 11.19 0.43 8.01
C VAL A 230 10.79 1.89 7.81
N ARG A 231 10.63 2.64 8.91
CA ARG A 231 10.34 4.08 8.92
C ARG A 231 11.47 4.85 8.24
N GLU A 232 12.73 4.51 8.52
CA GLU A 232 13.88 5.13 7.86
C GLU A 232 13.83 4.93 6.34
N ARG A 233 13.56 3.71 5.87
CA ARG A 233 13.46 3.41 4.44
C ARG A 233 12.36 4.21 3.74
N PHE A 234 11.17 4.33 4.36
CA PHE A 234 10.12 5.18 3.80
C PHE A 234 10.49 6.66 3.84
N ALA A 235 11.19 7.15 4.87
CA ALA A 235 11.62 8.54 4.98
C ALA A 235 12.69 8.93 3.94
N GLN A 236 13.51 7.98 3.50
CA GLN A 236 14.50 8.19 2.45
C GLN A 236 13.87 8.39 1.06
N ILE A 237 12.67 7.87 0.80
CA ILE A 237 11.99 8.01 -0.51
C ILE A 237 11.66 9.48 -0.83
N PRO A 238 10.91 10.22 0.01
CA PRO A 238 10.63 11.64 -0.25
C PRO A 238 11.91 12.50 -0.15
N ALA A 239 12.85 12.17 0.75
CA ALA A 239 14.11 12.91 0.90
C ALA A 239 15.06 12.74 -0.30
N GLY A 240 15.08 11.53 -0.89
CA GLY A 240 15.86 11.18 -2.10
C GLY A 240 15.12 11.50 -3.40
N SER A 241 13.85 11.91 -3.34
CA SER A 241 13.07 12.40 -4.47
C SER A 241 13.50 13.81 -4.90
N GLY A 242 14.79 13.93 -5.25
CA GLY A 242 15.17 14.82 -6.32
C GLY A 242 14.27 14.47 -7.50
N ARG A 243 13.55 15.49 -7.97
CA ARG A 243 12.64 15.44 -9.12
C ARG A 243 13.17 14.51 -10.20
N ASP A 244 12.29 13.80 -10.90
CA ASP A 244 12.71 13.11 -12.12
C ASP A 244 13.29 14.10 -13.15
N ALA A 245 13.81 13.60 -14.28
CA ALA A 245 14.39 14.43 -15.34
C ALA A 245 13.43 15.51 -15.90
N SER A 246 12.13 15.43 -15.58
CA SER A 246 11.09 16.40 -15.97
C SER A 246 10.77 17.45 -14.89
N GLY A 247 11.33 17.31 -13.68
CA GLY A 247 11.03 18.22 -12.57
C GLY A 247 9.84 17.78 -11.70
N ALA A 248 9.24 16.60 -11.91
CA ALA A 248 8.08 16.13 -11.16
C ALA A 248 8.48 15.36 -9.88
N SER A 249 7.78 15.61 -8.78
CA SER A 249 7.84 14.75 -7.58
C SER A 249 7.15 13.43 -7.89
N ARG A 250 7.80 12.30 -7.57
CA ARG A 250 7.23 10.97 -7.84
C ARG A 250 5.98 10.73 -6.99
N GLU A 251 4.94 10.14 -7.57
CA GLU A 251 3.75 9.66 -6.83
C GLU A 251 4.14 8.74 -5.67
N GLU A 252 5.27 8.03 -5.79
CA GLU A 252 5.91 7.22 -4.75
C GLU A 252 6.13 7.98 -3.43
N ALA A 253 6.43 9.28 -3.48
CA ALA A 253 6.64 10.09 -2.28
C ALA A 253 5.32 10.27 -1.49
N ALA A 254 4.18 10.40 -2.17
CA ALA A 254 2.88 10.46 -1.51
C ALA A 254 2.55 9.14 -0.80
N TRP A 255 2.83 8.01 -1.46
CA TRP A 255 2.63 6.67 -0.88
C TRP A 255 3.58 6.40 0.29
N ALA A 256 4.84 6.84 0.20
CA ALA A 256 5.80 6.71 1.29
C ALA A 256 5.38 7.55 2.52
N LEU A 257 4.91 8.79 2.32
CA LEU A 257 4.34 9.61 3.39
C LEU A 257 3.09 8.97 4.00
N LEU A 258 2.25 8.34 3.17
CA LEU A 258 1.07 7.64 3.67
C LEU A 258 1.46 6.44 4.55
N ALA A 259 2.50 5.70 4.15
CA ALA A 259 3.05 4.59 4.92
C ALA A 259 3.66 5.08 6.25
N LEU A 260 4.45 6.15 6.23
CA LEU A 260 4.97 6.80 7.45
C LEU A 260 3.83 7.22 8.39
N SER A 261 2.77 7.84 7.85
CA SER A 261 1.60 8.20 8.63
C SER A 261 0.97 7.00 9.36
N LYS A 262 0.93 5.83 8.71
CA LYS A 262 0.43 4.58 9.29
C LYS A 262 1.37 4.02 10.37
N LEU A 263 2.68 3.99 10.09
CA LEU A 263 3.70 3.52 11.05
C LEU A 263 3.76 4.41 12.29
N ASP A 264 3.62 5.72 12.13
CA ASP A 264 3.55 6.66 13.24
C ASP A 264 2.31 6.41 14.10
N THR A 265 1.17 6.08 13.47
CA THR A 265 -0.03 5.66 14.22
C THR A 265 0.26 4.41 15.03
N TYR A 266 0.92 3.41 14.44
CA TYR A 266 1.29 2.17 15.13
C TYR A 266 2.17 2.44 16.36
N ALA A 267 3.17 3.31 16.19
CA ALA A 267 4.06 3.78 17.24
C ALA A 267 3.42 4.81 18.19
N ARG A 268 2.15 5.19 17.95
CA ARG A 268 1.37 6.17 18.71
C ARG A 268 1.93 7.59 18.68
N ASP A 269 2.76 7.90 17.69
CA ASP A 269 3.15 9.25 17.29
C ASP A 269 2.02 9.86 16.44
N TYR A 270 0.88 10.14 17.07
CA TYR A 270 -0.31 10.64 16.36
C TYR A 270 -0.07 12.01 15.71
N GLU A 271 0.71 12.89 16.34
CA GLU A 271 1.06 14.17 15.74
C GLU A 271 1.96 13.96 14.49
N GLY A 272 2.94 13.05 14.53
CA GLY A 272 3.72 12.64 13.35
C GLY A 272 2.88 12.05 12.24
N SER A 273 1.94 11.17 12.60
CA SER A 273 0.99 10.60 11.66
C SER A 273 0.19 11.67 10.92
N ILE A 274 -0.33 12.65 11.66
CA ILE A 274 -1.10 13.77 11.14
C ILE A 274 -0.23 14.68 10.27
N ARG A 275 1.02 14.96 10.68
CA ARG A 275 1.97 15.75 9.88
C ARG A 275 2.21 15.14 8.50
N HIS A 276 2.47 13.83 8.43
CA HIS A 276 2.69 13.14 7.15
C HIS A 276 1.43 13.12 6.28
N ALA A 277 0.27 12.78 6.85
CA ALA A 277 -1.01 12.79 6.13
C ALA A 277 -1.37 14.19 5.60
N ARG A 278 -1.20 15.22 6.43
CA ARG A 278 -1.45 16.61 6.04
C ARG A 278 -0.54 17.07 4.92
N SER A 279 0.74 16.69 4.93
CA SER A 279 1.66 17.02 3.83
C SER A 279 1.12 16.53 2.48
N ILE A 280 0.54 15.32 2.42
CA ILE A 280 -0.07 14.80 1.20
C ILE A 280 -1.26 15.67 0.76
N VAL A 281 -2.12 16.03 1.71
CA VAL A 281 -3.30 16.87 1.45
C VAL A 281 -2.88 18.24 0.91
N ASP A 282 -1.95 18.92 1.58
CA ASP A 282 -1.48 20.25 1.20
C ASP A 282 -0.82 20.23 -0.18
N MET A 283 0.04 19.24 -0.46
CA MET A 283 0.71 19.08 -1.76
C MET A 283 -0.25 18.70 -2.90
N SER A 284 -1.39 18.08 -2.59
CA SER A 284 -2.37 17.67 -3.61
C SER A 284 -3.08 18.84 -4.30
N GLU A 285 -2.97 20.06 -3.77
CA GLU A 285 -3.46 21.27 -4.46
C GLU A 285 -2.58 21.61 -5.67
N GLU A 286 -1.27 21.41 -5.53
CA GLU A 286 -0.27 21.72 -6.56
C GLU A 286 0.04 20.53 -7.48
N LEU A 287 0.09 19.33 -6.90
CA LEU A 287 0.53 18.11 -7.57
C LEU A 287 -0.66 17.21 -7.91
N HIS A 288 -1.03 17.17 -9.18
CA HIS A 288 -2.17 16.39 -9.65
C HIS A 288 -2.06 14.90 -9.31
N ALA A 289 -0.86 14.30 -9.41
CA ALA A 289 -0.64 12.89 -9.10
C ALA A 289 -0.96 12.53 -7.63
N TRP A 290 -0.77 13.47 -6.70
CA TRP A 290 -0.99 13.25 -5.27
C TRP A 290 -2.48 13.26 -4.89
N LYS A 291 -3.34 13.82 -5.75
CA LYS A 291 -4.80 13.84 -5.55
C LYS A 291 -5.39 12.44 -5.41
N ARG A 292 -4.75 11.43 -6.03
CA ARG A 292 -5.15 10.03 -5.88
C ARG A 292 -4.94 9.55 -4.45
N VAL A 293 -3.80 9.84 -3.82
CA VAL A 293 -3.45 9.38 -2.46
C VAL A 293 -4.25 10.11 -1.35
N ARG A 294 -4.73 11.32 -1.65
CA ARG A 294 -5.39 12.21 -0.69
C ARG A 294 -6.56 11.61 0.13
N PRO A 295 -7.49 10.79 -0.40
CA PRO A 295 -8.55 10.19 0.40
C PRO A 295 -8.01 9.31 1.53
N TRP A 296 -6.96 8.53 1.25
CA TRP A 296 -6.28 7.72 2.27
C TRP A 296 -5.52 8.56 3.28
N ALA A 297 -4.94 9.69 2.85
CA ALA A 297 -4.30 10.63 3.77
C ALA A 297 -5.31 11.23 4.76
N TYR A 298 -6.47 11.68 4.28
CA TYR A 298 -7.56 12.10 5.18
C TYR A 298 -8.01 10.97 6.11
N TYR A 299 -8.10 9.73 5.62
CA TYR A 299 -8.42 8.59 6.45
C TYR A 299 -7.42 8.40 7.61
N ASN A 300 -6.11 8.35 7.32
CA ASN A 300 -5.08 8.18 8.35
C ASN A 300 -5.08 9.33 9.37
N TRP A 301 -5.21 10.58 8.91
CA TRP A 301 -5.33 11.75 9.79
C TRP A 301 -6.53 11.58 10.74
N GLY A 302 -7.69 11.23 10.20
CA GLY A 302 -8.90 11.00 10.99
C GLY A 302 -8.79 9.87 12.01
N VAL A 303 -8.10 8.77 11.66
CA VAL A 303 -7.82 7.67 12.59
C VAL A 303 -6.90 8.13 13.72
N ALA A 304 -5.81 8.84 13.41
CA ALA A 304 -4.90 9.37 14.41
C ALA A 304 -5.61 10.35 15.37
N LEU A 305 -6.46 11.24 14.85
CA LEU A 305 -7.30 12.11 15.69
C LEU A 305 -8.27 11.32 16.58
N SER A 306 -8.84 10.24 16.07
CA SER A 306 -9.74 9.38 16.85
C SER A 306 -8.98 8.69 17.98
N ASP A 307 -7.78 8.19 17.71
CA ASP A 307 -6.93 7.56 18.73
C ASP A 307 -6.42 8.57 19.77
N MET A 308 -6.30 9.86 19.39
CA MET A 308 -6.08 10.97 20.33
C MET A 308 -7.33 11.36 21.13
N GLY A 309 -8.52 10.82 20.83
CA GLY A 309 -9.78 11.22 21.47
C GLY A 309 -10.41 12.51 20.91
N CYS A 310 -9.85 13.09 19.84
CA CYS A 310 -10.35 14.30 19.18
C CYS A 310 -11.46 13.96 18.16
N TYR A 311 -12.55 13.36 18.64
CA TYR A 311 -13.55 12.70 17.79
C TYR A 311 -14.31 13.66 16.86
N GLN A 312 -14.57 14.90 17.28
CA GLN A 312 -15.27 15.88 16.44
C GLN A 312 -14.42 16.28 15.23
N GLN A 313 -13.14 16.59 15.45
CA GLN A 313 -12.17 16.88 14.40
C GLN A 313 -11.93 15.65 13.51
N ALA A 314 -11.84 14.46 14.12
CA ALA A 314 -11.72 13.21 13.39
C ALA A 314 -12.89 13.03 12.41
N ALA A 315 -14.12 13.23 12.87
CA ALA A 315 -15.30 13.10 12.04
C ALA A 315 -15.31 14.08 10.86
N ASP A 316 -14.85 15.33 11.06
CA ASP A 316 -14.76 16.31 9.98
C ASP A 316 -13.72 15.94 8.92
N VAL A 317 -12.57 15.41 9.35
CA VAL A 317 -11.50 14.92 8.47
C VAL A 317 -11.94 13.65 7.72
N LEU A 318 -12.54 12.68 8.43
CA LEU A 318 -13.00 11.40 7.86
C LEU A 318 -14.14 11.60 6.86
N ARG A 319 -14.99 12.61 7.07
CA ARG A 319 -15.99 13.02 6.08
C ARG A 319 -15.35 13.37 4.74
N ARG A 320 -14.18 14.03 4.73
CA ARG A 320 -13.44 14.31 3.47
C ARG A 320 -12.94 13.06 2.80
N ALA A 321 -12.47 12.07 3.56
CA ALA A 321 -12.06 10.79 3.00
C ALA A 321 -13.24 10.09 2.31
N ALA A 322 -14.39 10.00 2.97
CA ALA A 322 -15.61 9.39 2.43
C ALA A 322 -16.21 10.17 1.25
N GLU A 323 -16.17 11.51 1.28
CA GLU A 323 -16.63 12.36 0.17
C GLU A 323 -15.80 12.16 -1.11
N LEU A 324 -14.47 12.05 -0.95
CA LEU A 324 -13.54 11.90 -2.07
C LEU A 324 -13.49 10.46 -2.61
N HIS A 325 -13.74 9.46 -1.77
CA HIS A 325 -13.75 8.06 -2.15
C HIS A 325 -14.97 7.34 -1.54
N LYS A 326 -16.11 7.49 -2.21
CA LYS A 326 -17.44 7.06 -1.72
C LYS A 326 -17.61 5.56 -1.52
N ASP A 327 -16.77 4.75 -2.15
CA ASP A 327 -16.81 3.28 -2.03
C ASP A 327 -15.78 2.78 -1.01
N TYR A 328 -15.08 3.68 -0.31
CA TYR A 328 -14.06 3.32 0.68
C TYR A 328 -14.68 2.94 2.01
N ALA A 329 -15.06 1.66 2.16
CA ALA A 329 -15.67 1.13 3.37
C ALA A 329 -14.90 1.47 4.67
N PRO A 330 -13.55 1.40 4.73
CA PRO A 330 -12.77 1.86 5.89
C PRO A 330 -13.03 3.30 6.32
N ALA A 331 -13.21 4.25 5.39
CA ALA A 331 -13.51 5.63 5.74
C ALA A 331 -14.90 5.78 6.37
N HIS A 332 -15.91 5.09 5.83
CA HIS A 332 -17.24 5.06 6.43
C HIS A 332 -17.24 4.41 7.82
N ASN A 333 -16.52 3.29 8.00
CA ASN A 333 -16.39 2.64 9.30
C ASN A 333 -15.71 3.56 10.32
N ALA A 334 -14.59 4.19 9.97
CA ALA A 334 -13.89 5.10 10.86
C ALA A 334 -14.74 6.34 11.20
N LEU A 335 -15.46 6.90 10.23
CA LEU A 335 -16.39 8.02 10.48
C LEU A 335 -17.51 7.60 11.43
N GLY A 336 -18.09 6.43 11.21
CA GLY A 336 -19.10 5.84 12.10
C GLY A 336 -18.57 5.61 13.51
N ARG A 337 -17.32 5.13 13.64
CA ARG A 337 -16.63 4.95 14.93
C ARG A 337 -16.38 6.27 15.65
N ALA A 338 -16.01 7.34 14.94
CA ALA A 338 -15.87 8.67 15.53
C ALA A 338 -17.22 9.21 16.05
N TRP A 339 -18.30 9.02 15.30
CA TRP A 339 -19.65 9.37 15.77
C TRP A 339 -20.13 8.52 16.94
N LEU A 340 -19.83 7.22 16.94
CA LEU A 340 -20.11 6.32 18.06
C LEU A 340 -19.43 6.82 19.33
N ALA A 341 -18.14 7.17 19.25
CA ALA A 341 -17.41 7.70 20.39
C ALA A 341 -18.03 9.00 20.94
N LEU A 342 -18.44 9.93 20.06
CA LEU A 342 -19.17 11.14 20.46
C LEU A 342 -20.52 10.82 21.12
N ALA A 343 -21.24 9.82 20.63
CA ALA A 343 -22.51 9.39 21.21
C ALA A 343 -22.35 8.72 22.58
N GLN A 344 -21.16 8.15 22.87
CA GLN A 344 -20.82 7.54 24.16
C GLN A 344 -20.34 8.56 25.20
N THR A 345 -19.88 9.73 24.77
CA THR A 345 -19.46 10.80 25.68
C THR A 345 -20.67 11.34 26.47
N PRO A 346 -20.69 11.29 27.81
CA PRO A 346 -21.87 11.69 28.60
C PRO A 346 -22.36 13.12 28.33
N THR A 347 -21.44 14.06 28.10
CA THR A 347 -21.76 15.46 27.79
C THR A 347 -22.37 15.66 26.40
N LEU A 348 -22.16 14.70 25.49
CA LEU A 348 -22.65 14.73 24.11
C LEU A 348 -23.69 13.63 23.85
N ALA A 349 -24.11 12.92 24.89
CA ALA A 349 -25.15 11.90 24.80
C ALA A 349 -26.47 12.58 24.35
N GLY A 350 -26.98 12.16 23.21
CA GLY A 350 -28.17 12.77 22.59
C GLY A 350 -27.92 14.11 21.89
N ALA A 351 -26.66 14.54 21.72
CA ALA A 351 -26.34 15.70 20.90
C ALA A 351 -26.38 15.39 19.39
N THR A 352 -26.44 16.46 18.59
CA THR A 352 -26.55 16.37 17.13
C THR A 352 -25.20 16.63 16.44
N SER A 353 -24.93 15.82 15.43
CA SER A 353 -23.87 16.00 14.45
C SER A 353 -24.26 17.02 13.37
N GLN A 354 -23.28 17.79 12.91
CA GLN A 354 -23.49 18.70 11.79
C GLN A 354 -23.90 17.93 10.52
N GLY A 355 -25.06 18.28 9.96
CA GLY A 355 -25.59 17.72 8.72
C GLY A 355 -26.19 16.31 8.80
N HIS A 356 -26.13 15.63 9.95
CA HIS A 356 -26.43 14.20 10.02
C HIS A 356 -27.39 13.78 11.16
N GLY A 357 -28.00 14.73 11.86
CA GLY A 357 -28.93 14.46 12.97
C GLY A 357 -28.21 14.04 14.24
N ASP A 358 -28.78 13.14 15.04
CA ASP A 358 -28.15 12.67 16.29
C ASP A 358 -26.87 11.85 16.04
N TYR A 359 -25.88 11.92 16.95
CA TYR A 359 -24.59 11.23 16.77
C TYR A 359 -24.72 9.71 16.59
N ARG A 360 -25.64 9.07 17.33
CA ARG A 360 -25.88 7.61 17.23
C ARG A 360 -26.43 7.23 15.86
N ALA A 361 -27.39 7.96 15.34
CA ALA A 361 -28.00 7.76 14.03
C ALA A 361 -26.98 8.04 12.92
N ALA A 362 -26.11 9.04 13.10
CA ALA A 362 -24.99 9.26 12.22
C ALA A 362 -24.03 8.05 12.21
N ALA A 363 -23.67 7.52 13.38
CA ALA A 363 -22.85 6.30 13.47
C ALA A 363 -23.50 5.11 12.75
N VAL A 364 -24.75 4.78 13.07
CA VAL A 364 -25.49 3.67 12.45
C VAL A 364 -25.55 3.80 10.93
N ARG A 365 -25.79 5.01 10.40
CA ARG A 365 -25.84 5.25 8.95
C ARG A 365 -24.50 4.96 8.29
N GLU A 366 -23.41 5.53 8.80
CA GLU A 366 -22.07 5.33 8.20
C GLU A 366 -21.62 3.87 8.31
N LEU A 367 -21.95 3.19 9.41
CA LEU A 367 -21.59 1.78 9.59
C LEU A 367 -22.38 0.86 8.65
N ARG A 368 -23.66 1.16 8.39
CA ARG A 368 -24.43 0.47 7.35
C ARG A 368 -23.87 0.72 5.96
N LEU A 369 -23.42 1.95 5.66
CA LEU A 369 -22.72 2.24 4.40
C LEU A 369 -21.42 1.44 4.29
N ALA A 370 -20.62 1.36 5.36
CA ALA A 370 -19.40 0.54 5.36
C ALA A 370 -19.69 -0.93 5.05
N ILE A 371 -20.74 -1.50 5.64
CA ILE A 371 -21.20 -2.88 5.40
C ILE A 371 -21.74 -3.05 3.97
N GLU A 372 -22.48 -2.08 3.45
CA GLU A 372 -22.97 -2.09 2.07
C GLU A 372 -21.80 -2.13 1.07
N LYS A 373 -20.77 -1.31 1.30
CA LYS A 373 -19.58 -1.25 0.44
C LYS A 373 -18.68 -2.48 0.59
N ASN A 374 -18.62 -3.07 1.78
CA ASN A 374 -17.89 -4.30 2.04
C ASN A 374 -18.63 -5.18 3.06
N PRO A 375 -19.47 -6.14 2.59
CA PRO A 375 -20.17 -7.07 3.49
C PRO A 375 -19.25 -7.99 4.28
N GLY A 376 -17.98 -8.12 3.87
CA GLY A 376 -16.96 -8.86 4.63
C GLY A 376 -16.29 -8.03 5.72
N TYR A 377 -16.67 -6.76 5.92
CA TYR A 377 -15.98 -5.87 6.84
C TYR A 377 -16.42 -6.08 8.30
N GLN A 378 -15.81 -7.07 8.94
CA GLN A 378 -16.11 -7.52 10.29
C GLN A 378 -16.20 -6.39 11.35
N GLU A 379 -15.24 -5.45 11.36
CA GLU A 379 -15.20 -4.36 12.35
C GLU A 379 -16.44 -3.46 12.28
N ALA A 380 -16.98 -3.25 11.07
CA ALA A 380 -18.18 -2.42 10.88
C ALA A 380 -19.42 -3.04 11.54
N TYR A 381 -19.54 -4.37 11.54
CA TYR A 381 -20.62 -5.06 12.26
C TYR A 381 -20.49 -4.92 13.78
N VAL A 382 -19.27 -4.99 14.33
CA VAL A 382 -19.04 -4.77 15.76
C VAL A 382 -19.42 -3.34 16.16
N ASN A 383 -18.94 -2.36 15.40
CA ASN A 383 -19.24 -0.95 15.64
C ASN A 383 -20.74 -0.65 15.46
N LEU A 384 -21.42 -1.34 14.52
CA LEU A 384 -22.87 -1.22 14.32
C LEU A 384 -23.62 -1.74 15.54
N GLY A 385 -23.27 -2.93 16.04
CA GLY A 385 -23.86 -3.49 17.26
C GLY A 385 -23.67 -2.55 18.46
N ASP A 386 -22.46 -2.00 18.64
CA ASP A 386 -22.17 -1.06 19.73
C ASP A 386 -23.01 0.22 19.61
N SER A 387 -23.22 0.73 18.39
CA SER A 387 -24.09 1.88 18.12
C SER A 387 -25.56 1.59 18.40
N LEU A 388 -26.05 0.40 18.02
CA LEU A 388 -27.44 0.00 18.20
C LEU A 388 -27.81 -0.17 19.67
N ARG A 389 -26.84 -0.59 20.51
CA ARG A 389 -27.00 -0.71 21.97
C ARG A 389 -27.10 0.62 22.71
N LEU A 390 -26.78 1.74 22.08
CA LEU A 390 -26.99 3.04 22.70
C LEU A 390 -28.49 3.40 22.68
N PRO A 391 -29.01 4.11 23.70
CA PRO A 391 -30.38 4.59 23.68
C PRO A 391 -30.67 5.49 22.47
N SER A 392 -31.85 5.36 21.88
CA SER A 392 -32.28 6.26 20.80
C SER A 392 -32.56 7.66 21.36
N MET A 393 -32.12 8.71 20.66
CA MET A 393 -32.43 10.10 21.04
C MET A 393 -33.95 10.35 21.11
N LYS A 394 -34.74 9.68 20.26
CA LYS A 394 -36.21 9.89 20.19
C LYS A 394 -36.96 9.28 21.37
N THR A 395 -36.49 8.14 21.87
CA THR A 395 -37.23 7.35 22.87
C THR A 395 -36.51 7.25 24.21
N GLY A 396 -35.23 7.62 24.28
CA GLY A 396 -34.38 7.44 25.46
C GLY A 396 -34.11 5.98 25.82
N LEU A 397 -34.52 5.02 24.97
CA LEU A 397 -34.51 3.59 25.26
C LEU A 397 -33.92 2.81 24.08
N VAL A 398 -33.42 1.60 24.39
CA VAL A 398 -33.06 0.59 23.39
C VAL A 398 -34.23 -0.38 23.28
N SER A 399 -34.85 -0.47 22.10
CA SER A 399 -35.94 -1.42 21.88
C SER A 399 -35.42 -2.86 21.83
N THR A 400 -36.26 -3.84 22.15
CA THR A 400 -35.90 -5.27 22.04
C THR A 400 -35.46 -5.63 20.62
N ALA A 401 -36.20 -5.17 19.61
CA ALA A 401 -35.86 -5.39 18.20
C ALA A 401 -34.48 -4.81 17.83
N THR A 402 -34.15 -3.62 18.34
CA THR A 402 -32.82 -3.01 18.12
C THR A 402 -31.70 -3.77 18.82
N LEU A 403 -31.99 -4.31 20.02
CA LEU A 403 -31.02 -5.13 20.75
C LEU A 403 -30.80 -6.48 20.05
N ASP A 404 -31.83 -7.06 19.46
CA ASP A 404 -31.74 -8.26 18.64
C ASP A 404 -30.93 -8.01 17.36
N GLU A 405 -31.15 -6.87 16.69
CA GLU A 405 -30.32 -6.42 15.56
C GLU A 405 -28.83 -6.27 15.97
N ALA A 406 -28.56 -5.73 17.16
CA ALA A 406 -27.20 -5.64 17.67
C ALA A 406 -26.56 -7.03 17.88
N ARG A 407 -27.31 -7.99 18.44
CA ARG A 407 -26.84 -9.38 18.60
C ARG A 407 -26.52 -10.00 17.24
N ASP A 408 -27.39 -9.82 16.26
CA ASP A 408 -27.19 -10.37 14.93
C ASP A 408 -25.96 -9.76 14.25
N ALA A 409 -25.73 -8.45 14.41
CA ALA A 409 -24.50 -7.83 13.93
C ALA A 409 -23.24 -8.46 14.56
N TYR A 410 -23.21 -8.67 15.88
CA TYR A 410 -22.07 -9.35 16.51
C TYR A 410 -21.91 -10.81 16.06
N ARG A 411 -23.02 -11.54 15.87
CA ARG A 411 -22.99 -12.91 15.35
C ARG A 411 -22.43 -12.95 13.94
N THR A 412 -22.81 -12.00 13.08
CA THR A 412 -22.22 -11.85 11.74
C THR A 412 -20.72 -11.53 11.84
N ALA A 413 -20.30 -10.63 12.73
CA ALA A 413 -18.88 -10.36 12.94
C ALA A 413 -18.11 -11.63 13.35
N VAL A 414 -18.68 -12.47 14.24
CA VAL A 414 -18.09 -13.76 14.61
C VAL A 414 -18.04 -14.72 13.41
N ALA A 415 -19.11 -14.80 12.63
CA ALA A 415 -19.20 -15.69 11.47
C ALA A 415 -18.23 -15.33 10.34
N LEU A 416 -17.91 -14.04 10.17
CA LEU A 416 -16.97 -13.57 9.15
C LEU A 416 -15.53 -14.00 9.46
N ASN A 417 -15.10 -13.91 10.72
CA ASN A 417 -13.79 -14.37 11.15
C ASN A 417 -13.79 -14.66 12.66
N ILE A 418 -13.87 -15.95 12.99
CA ILE A 418 -13.95 -16.43 14.37
C ILE A 418 -12.70 -16.09 15.19
N ASP A 419 -11.54 -15.94 14.55
CA ASP A 419 -10.25 -15.73 15.19
C ASP A 419 -9.98 -14.25 15.47
N ASP A 420 -10.68 -13.32 14.80
CA ASP A 420 -10.53 -11.86 14.95
C ASP A 420 -11.81 -11.18 15.49
N ALA A 421 -12.71 -11.93 16.15
CA ALA A 421 -13.99 -11.40 16.67
C ALA A 421 -14.02 -11.08 18.18
N GLY A 422 -12.91 -10.68 18.79
CA GLY A 422 -12.76 -10.62 20.25
C GLY A 422 -13.76 -9.69 20.94
N ARG A 423 -13.92 -8.45 20.45
CA ARG A 423 -14.97 -7.54 20.95
C ARG A 423 -16.37 -8.08 20.72
N ALA A 424 -16.65 -8.70 19.58
CA ALA A 424 -17.98 -9.27 19.31
C ALA A 424 -18.34 -10.37 20.32
N TYR A 425 -17.40 -11.27 20.63
CA TYR A 425 -17.57 -12.28 21.67
C TYR A 425 -17.81 -11.68 23.04
N GLU A 426 -17.04 -10.65 23.40
CA GLU A 426 -17.23 -9.92 24.65
C GLU A 426 -18.65 -9.33 24.71
N ARG A 427 -19.10 -8.65 23.65
CA ARG A 427 -20.44 -8.06 23.59
C ARG A 427 -21.55 -9.12 23.67
N LEU A 428 -21.45 -10.21 22.92
CA LEU A 428 -22.42 -11.31 22.98
C LEU A 428 -22.52 -11.93 24.38
N THR A 429 -21.39 -12.05 25.08
CA THR A 429 -21.36 -12.51 26.47
C THR A 429 -22.09 -11.52 27.39
N THR A 430 -21.86 -10.21 27.22
CA THR A 430 -22.59 -9.18 28.00
C THR A 430 -24.10 -9.20 27.75
N LEU A 431 -24.54 -9.58 26.54
CA LEU A 431 -25.95 -9.72 26.17
C LEU A 431 -26.56 -11.08 26.55
N ARG A 432 -25.80 -11.93 27.25
CA ARG A 432 -26.19 -13.29 27.66
C ARG A 432 -26.65 -14.14 26.47
N ASP A 433 -25.95 -14.02 25.34
CA ASP A 433 -26.19 -14.87 24.18
C ASP A 433 -25.69 -16.30 24.45
N SER A 434 -26.62 -17.24 24.64
CA SER A 434 -26.31 -18.61 25.04
C SER A 434 -25.60 -19.42 23.96
N ALA A 435 -25.64 -18.99 22.69
CA ALA A 435 -25.06 -19.76 21.59
C ALA A 435 -23.52 -19.73 21.58
N PHE A 436 -22.88 -18.73 22.21
CA PHE A 436 -21.43 -18.50 22.05
C PHE A 436 -20.61 -18.43 23.35
N ALA A 437 -21.24 -18.42 24.53
CA ALA A 437 -20.57 -18.13 25.79
C ALA A 437 -19.36 -19.05 26.13
N LYS A 438 -19.46 -20.36 25.83
CA LYS A 438 -18.37 -21.31 26.11
C LYS A 438 -17.21 -21.21 25.11
N VAL A 439 -17.50 -20.89 23.85
CA VAL A 439 -16.52 -20.80 22.75
C VAL A 439 -15.75 -19.47 22.84
N ALA A 440 -16.47 -18.38 23.11
CA ALA A 440 -15.93 -17.04 23.33
C ALA A 440 -14.77 -17.03 24.34
N ALA A 441 -14.99 -17.59 25.53
CA ALA A 441 -14.00 -17.58 26.62
C ALA A 441 -12.72 -18.37 26.32
N ARG A 442 -12.74 -19.28 25.34
CA ARG A 442 -11.54 -20.03 24.92
C ARG A 442 -10.75 -19.23 23.88
N ILE A 443 -11.43 -18.65 22.90
CA ILE A 443 -10.81 -17.91 21.78
C ILE A 443 -10.19 -16.59 22.25
N THR A 444 -10.83 -15.89 23.19
CA THR A 444 -10.28 -14.61 23.69
C THR A 444 -9.01 -14.77 24.52
N ARG A 445 -8.72 -15.95 25.08
CA ARG A 445 -7.53 -16.16 25.92
C ARG A 445 -6.23 -16.38 25.14
N SER A 446 -6.28 -16.69 23.85
CA SER A 446 -5.12 -17.15 23.08
C SER A 446 -4.49 -16.10 22.15
N ARG A 447 -4.62 -14.79 22.45
CA ARG A 447 -4.14 -13.72 21.55
C ARG A 447 -3.03 -12.89 22.19
N ALA A 448 -1.79 -13.33 21.99
CA ALA A 448 -0.60 -12.63 22.49
C ALA A 448 -0.44 -11.22 21.90
N GLN A 449 -0.83 -11.03 20.63
CA GLN A 449 -0.74 -9.76 19.91
C GLN A 449 -1.54 -8.62 20.54
N CYS A 450 -2.54 -8.91 21.37
CA CYS A 450 -3.37 -7.91 22.04
C CYS A 450 -2.67 -7.21 23.21
N THR A 451 -1.42 -7.58 23.50
CA THR A 451 -0.59 -6.98 24.57
C THR A 451 0.58 -6.15 24.02
N SER A 452 0.60 -5.87 22.71
CA SER A 452 1.77 -5.35 21.98
C SER A 452 2.08 -3.85 22.14
N GLY A 453 1.46 -3.12 23.08
CA GLY A 453 1.68 -1.67 23.26
C GLY A 453 1.23 -0.77 22.09
N MET A 454 0.69 -1.36 21.01
CA MET A 454 0.28 -0.71 19.76
C MET A 454 -0.94 0.21 19.93
N ALA A 455 -1.21 1.06 18.93
CA ALA A 455 -2.41 1.89 18.91
C ALA A 455 -3.71 1.07 18.98
N ARG A 456 -4.71 1.63 19.68
CA ARG A 456 -5.99 0.98 19.94
C ARG A 456 -6.73 0.62 18.64
N SER A 457 -6.83 1.54 17.68
CA SER A 457 -7.47 1.28 16.38
C SER A 457 -6.90 0.06 15.65
N LEU A 458 -5.58 -0.19 15.78
CA LEU A 458 -4.94 -1.36 15.19
C LEU A 458 -5.29 -2.64 15.94
N LEU A 459 -5.19 -2.65 17.27
CA LEU A 459 -5.55 -3.81 18.10
C LEU A 459 -7.00 -4.21 17.88
N GLU A 460 -7.89 -3.23 17.76
CA GLU A 460 -9.29 -3.40 17.41
C GLU A 460 -9.49 -4.04 16.02
N SER A 461 -8.70 -3.62 15.02
CA SER A 461 -8.72 -4.23 13.68
C SER A 461 -8.15 -5.65 13.64
N TRP A 462 -7.26 -6.00 14.57
CA TRP A 462 -6.78 -7.37 14.83
C TRP A 462 -7.73 -8.16 15.73
N GLY A 463 -8.92 -7.61 15.98
CA GLY A 463 -9.98 -8.29 16.67
C GLY A 463 -9.86 -8.31 18.19
N CYS A 464 -8.87 -7.65 18.80
CA CYS A 464 -8.69 -7.66 20.25
C CYS A 464 -9.93 -7.13 20.97
N SER A 465 -10.32 -7.77 22.08
CA SER A 465 -11.40 -7.31 22.97
C SER A 465 -10.97 -6.11 23.81
N ASP A 466 -11.93 -5.36 24.37
CA ASP A 466 -11.63 -4.19 25.20
C ASP A 466 -10.84 -4.61 26.43
N ALA A 467 -11.27 -5.69 27.09
CA ALA A 467 -10.58 -6.26 28.25
C ALA A 467 -9.12 -6.63 27.97
N GLN A 468 -8.80 -7.14 26.77
CA GLN A 468 -7.42 -7.47 26.40
C GLN A 468 -6.57 -6.22 26.21
N ILE A 469 -7.11 -5.21 25.52
CA ILE A 469 -6.43 -3.94 25.26
C ILE A 469 -6.13 -3.23 26.59
N GLU A 470 -7.10 -3.18 27.50
CA GLU A 470 -6.95 -2.59 28.84
C GLU A 470 -5.94 -3.37 29.70
N ALA A 471 -5.99 -4.71 29.68
CA ALA A 471 -5.03 -5.53 30.41
C ALA A 471 -3.59 -5.35 29.90
N GLY A 472 -3.39 -5.23 28.58
CA GLY A 472 -2.10 -4.90 27.98
C GLY A 472 -1.59 -3.54 28.42
N ALA A 473 -2.43 -2.50 28.29
CA ALA A 473 -2.11 -1.13 28.71
C ALA A 473 -1.67 -1.03 30.19
N SER A 474 -2.28 -1.83 31.07
CA SER A 474 -1.92 -1.87 32.49
C SER A 474 -0.57 -2.52 32.77
N ARG A 475 -0.02 -3.34 31.87
CA ARG A 475 1.30 -3.98 32.04
C ARG A 475 2.45 -3.02 31.72
N ASP A 476 2.25 -2.11 30.77
CA ASP A 476 3.28 -1.18 30.27
C ASP A 476 3.31 0.16 31.04
N ALA A 477 2.98 0.09 32.33
CA ALA A 477 2.26 1.06 33.15
C ALA A 477 2.77 2.52 33.33
N ARG A 478 3.75 3.05 32.59
CA ARG A 478 4.15 4.47 32.79
C ARG A 478 4.38 5.34 31.55
N GLY A 479 4.63 4.76 30.37
CA GLY A 479 4.80 5.53 29.12
C GLY A 479 3.75 5.26 28.04
N MET A 480 2.86 4.28 28.28
CA MET A 480 2.06 3.66 27.22
C MET A 480 0.57 3.48 27.60
N GLN A 481 0.02 4.23 28.56
CA GLN A 481 -1.44 4.23 28.71
C GLN A 481 -2.08 4.81 27.44
N PRO A 482 -3.02 4.11 26.76
CA PRO A 482 -3.73 4.62 25.60
C PRO A 482 -4.29 6.00 25.91
N VAL A 483 -4.26 6.94 24.95
CA VAL A 483 -4.96 8.22 25.12
C VAL A 483 -6.46 8.01 25.36
N ALA A 484 -6.99 6.82 25.01
CA ALA A 484 -8.32 6.34 25.41
C ALA A 484 -8.54 6.18 26.95
N MET A 485 -7.51 6.27 27.78
CA MET A 485 -7.64 6.36 29.25
C MET A 485 -7.41 7.77 29.80
N HIS A 486 -7.06 8.74 28.95
CA HIS A 486 -7.20 10.15 29.31
C HIS A 486 -8.63 10.56 29.00
N ALA A 487 -9.37 10.97 30.03
CA ALA A 487 -10.62 11.72 29.88
C ALA A 487 -10.49 12.69 28.70
N ASN A 488 -11.50 12.75 27.81
CA ASN A 488 -11.60 13.61 26.62
C ASN A 488 -10.35 14.47 26.39
N ALA A 489 -9.55 14.17 25.37
CA ALA A 489 -8.42 15.03 25.02
C ALA A 489 -8.87 16.49 25.06
N SER A 490 -8.12 17.31 25.82
CA SER A 490 -8.59 18.64 26.15
C SER A 490 -8.92 19.40 24.87
N ASP A 491 -9.99 20.21 24.88
CA ASP A 491 -10.36 21.03 23.72
C ASP A 491 -9.17 21.82 23.20
N LYS A 492 -8.27 22.28 24.10
CA LYS A 492 -7.02 22.95 23.74
C LYS A 492 -6.08 22.08 22.89
N THR A 493 -5.96 20.79 23.20
CA THR A 493 -5.17 19.83 22.41
C THR A 493 -5.81 19.61 21.05
N CYS A 494 -7.12 19.35 21.01
CA CYS A 494 -7.82 19.03 19.77
C CYS A 494 -8.03 20.23 18.84
N SER A 495 -7.92 21.45 19.36
CA SER A 495 -8.02 22.70 18.58
C SER A 495 -6.68 23.24 18.08
N LYS A 496 -5.56 22.52 18.26
CA LYS A 496 -4.26 22.93 17.69
C LYS A 496 -4.38 23.08 16.16
N PRO A 497 -3.95 24.22 15.57
CA PRO A 497 -4.02 24.46 14.13
C PRO A 497 -3.28 23.41 13.28
N GLU A 498 -2.26 22.75 13.84
CA GLU A 498 -1.55 21.66 13.19
C GLU A 498 -2.44 20.42 12.97
N LEU A 499 -3.41 20.20 13.86
CA LEU A 499 -4.27 19.01 13.91
C LEU A 499 -5.62 19.17 13.23
N THR A 500 -6.02 20.41 12.94
CA THR A 500 -7.31 20.74 12.32
C THR A 500 -7.19 20.94 10.81
N LEU A 501 -8.28 20.69 10.07
CA LEU A 501 -8.37 21.05 8.66
C LEU A 501 -8.09 22.54 8.46
N PRO A 502 -7.35 22.94 7.40
CA PRO A 502 -7.17 24.35 7.09
C PRO A 502 -8.51 25.03 6.82
N ALA A 503 -8.68 26.25 7.32
CA ALA A 503 -9.87 27.04 7.05
C ALA A 503 -10.00 27.27 5.54
N LYS A 504 -11.22 27.14 5.00
CA LYS A 504 -11.48 27.43 3.58
C LYS A 504 -10.96 28.83 3.23
N GLY A 505 -9.96 28.92 2.35
CA GLY A 505 -9.44 30.18 1.82
C GLY A 505 -8.06 30.62 2.30
N THR A 506 -7.39 29.91 3.21
CA THR A 506 -5.99 30.20 3.53
C THR A 506 -5.05 29.54 2.53
N ALA A 507 -4.92 30.12 1.33
CA ALA A 507 -3.78 29.85 0.48
C ALA A 507 -2.53 30.29 1.26
N ARG A 508 -1.71 29.33 1.73
CA ARG A 508 -0.40 29.66 2.29
C ARG A 508 0.45 30.20 1.14
N ASN A 509 1.05 31.38 1.34
CA ASN A 509 2.17 31.84 0.55
C ASN A 509 3.32 30.82 0.72
N VAL A 510 3.37 29.83 -0.17
CA VAL A 510 4.54 29.00 -0.35
C VAL A 510 5.64 29.92 -0.83
N ASN A 511 6.66 30.12 0.00
CA ASN A 511 7.77 30.99 -0.32
C ASN A 511 8.50 30.39 -1.53
N LYS A 512 8.28 31.00 -2.71
CA LYS A 512 8.85 30.61 -3.99
C LYS A 512 10.34 30.99 -4.03
N THR A 513 11.19 30.27 -3.31
CA THR A 513 12.64 30.35 -3.53
C THR A 513 13.28 28.99 -3.29
N ASN A 514 13.69 28.38 -4.41
CA ASN A 514 14.47 27.17 -4.57
C ASN A 514 13.80 25.83 -4.25
N GLY A 515 13.91 24.93 -5.22
CA GLY A 515 13.32 23.60 -5.32
C GLY A 515 13.82 22.55 -4.33
N THR A 516 14.09 22.96 -3.10
CA THR A 516 14.39 22.08 -1.97
C THR A 516 13.18 22.08 -1.04
N ILE A 517 12.61 20.91 -0.81
CA ILE A 517 11.64 20.69 0.27
C ILE A 517 12.43 20.85 1.58
N ASP A 518 12.49 22.08 2.11
CA ASP A 518 13.06 22.34 3.43
C ASP A 518 12.03 21.90 4.47
N VAL A 519 12.16 20.69 4.99
CA VAL A 519 11.46 20.23 6.20
C VAL A 519 12.08 20.95 7.40
N LYS A 520 11.93 22.28 7.47
CA LYS A 520 12.28 23.07 8.65
C LYS A 520 11.14 23.02 9.65
N GLY A 521 11.23 21.99 10.47
CA GLY A 521 10.46 21.75 11.68
C GLY A 521 10.92 20.48 12.43
N THR A 522 12.04 19.90 12.01
CA THR A 522 12.65 18.72 12.62
C THR A 522 13.77 19.16 13.56
N ASP A 523 13.41 19.66 14.74
CA ASP A 523 14.30 19.50 15.89
C ASP A 523 14.20 18.03 16.33
N ASP A 524 14.83 17.17 15.53
CA ASP A 524 14.92 15.74 15.77
C ASP A 524 16.31 15.44 16.35
N PRO A 525 16.45 14.95 17.60
CA PRO A 525 17.73 14.72 18.28
C PRO A 525 18.63 13.67 17.60
N ILE A 526 18.22 13.09 16.48
CA ILE A 526 19.00 12.15 15.67
C ILE A 526 19.98 12.88 14.72
N ARG A 527 19.65 14.11 14.27
CA ARG A 527 20.57 14.90 13.41
C ARG A 527 21.85 15.33 14.13
N SER A 528 21.81 15.53 15.44
CA SER A 528 22.98 15.90 16.25
C SER A 528 23.97 14.74 16.44
N ALA A 529 23.52 13.49 16.39
CA ALA A 529 24.38 12.32 16.50
C ALA A 529 25.21 12.10 15.22
N ILE A 530 24.62 12.31 14.04
CA ILE A 530 25.30 12.14 12.75
C ILE A 530 26.32 13.28 12.51
N ALA A 531 26.03 14.49 12.99
CA ALA A 531 26.96 15.63 12.87
C ALA A 531 28.22 15.48 13.76
N GLN A 532 28.18 14.70 14.84
CA GLN A 532 29.34 14.45 15.70
C GLN A 532 30.24 13.32 15.19
N GLN A 533 29.72 12.38 14.39
CA GLN A 533 30.50 11.26 13.87
C GLN A 533 31.31 11.59 12.60
N GLN A 534 31.03 12.75 11.96
CA GLN A 534 31.79 13.26 10.82
C GLN A 534 32.86 14.32 11.18
N ARG A 535 33.08 14.57 12.48
CA ARG A 535 34.14 15.46 12.99
C ARG A 535 35.10 14.78 13.97
N GLY A 536 35.17 13.45 13.96
CA GLY A 536 36.12 12.65 14.75
C GLY A 536 37.21 12.07 13.88
#